data_AF-A0A7K3Y8N0-F1
#
_entry.id   AF-A0A7K3Y8N0-F1
#
_cell.length_a   1.000
_cell.length_b   1.000
_cell.length_c   1.000
_cell.angle_alpha   90.00
_cell.angle_beta   90.00
_cell.angle_gamma   90.00
#
_symmetry.space_group_name_H-M   'P 1'
#
loop_
_entity.id
_entity.type
_entity.pdbx_description
1 polymer ?
#
loop_
_entity_poly.entity_id
_entity_poly.type
_entity_poly.pdbx_seq_one_letter_code
_entity_poly.pdbx_strand_id
1 'polypeptide(L)' 'MLSSTFEDYLEAVFMITENGERSATLQEIATTLGTGEKDAGATALFLIGEGYL' A
#
# COMPACT_ATOMS: atom_id res chain seq x y z
N MET A 1 6.95 -7.31 -14.34
CA MET A 1 6.32 -5.98 -14.47
C MET A 1 5.33 -5.89 -13.33
N LEU A 2 5.51 -4.94 -12.43
CA LEU A 2 4.55 -4.70 -11.37
C LEU A 2 3.23 -4.24 -12.01
N SER A 3 2.09 -4.70 -11.49
CA SER A 3 0.80 -4.16 -11.92
C SER A 3 0.70 -2.71 -11.49
N SER A 4 0.06 -1.84 -12.30
CA SER A 4 -0.14 -0.42 -11.97
C SER A 4 -0.65 -0.22 -10.54
N THR A 5 -1.60 -1.05 -10.11
CA THR A 5 -2.18 -1.06 -8.75
C THR A 5 -1.17 -1.22 -7.62
N PHE A 6 -0.04 -1.90 -7.89
CA PHE A 6 1.03 -2.11 -6.93
C PHE A 6 1.91 -0.86 -6.79
N GLU A 7 2.21 -0.21 -7.91
CA GLU A 7 2.96 1.04 -7.94
C GLU A 7 2.17 2.13 -7.21
N ASP A 8 0.87 2.23 -7.49
CA ASP A 8 -0.06 3.11 -6.76
C ASP A 8 -0.04 2.80 -5.24
N TYR A 9 -0.06 1.52 -4.85
CA TYR A 9 -0.03 1.14 -3.43
C TYR A 9 1.26 1.55 -2.71
N LEU A 10 2.42 1.28 -3.33
CA LEU A 10 3.70 1.67 -2.75
C LEU A 10 3.85 3.19 -2.70
N GLU A 11 3.38 3.92 -3.72
CA GLU A 11 3.37 5.37 -3.72
C GLU A 11 2.50 5.91 -2.58
N ALA A 12 1.31 5.35 -2.36
CA ALA A 12 0.45 5.71 -1.23
C ALA A 12 1.14 5.45 0.11
N VAL A 13 1.77 4.29 0.30
CA VAL A 13 2.56 3.99 1.50
C VAL A 13 3.68 5.01 1.68
N PHE A 14 4.43 5.32 0.63
CA PHE A 14 5.55 6.26 0.69
C PHE A 14 5.10 7.68 1.03
N MET A 15 3.95 8.09 0.48
CA MET A 15 3.33 9.40 0.73
C MET A 15 2.82 9.51 2.18
N ILE A 16 2.25 8.45 2.75
CA ILE A 16 1.75 8.42 4.13
C ILE A 16 2.90 8.29 5.15
N THR A 17 3.92 7.50 4.83
CA THR A 17 5.04 7.24 5.75
C THR A 17 5.98 8.42 5.93
N GLU A 18 5.75 9.55 5.22
CA GLU A 18 6.59 10.76 5.22
C GLU A 18 8.08 10.38 5.31
N ASN A 19 8.57 9.65 4.31
CA ASN A 19 9.98 9.22 4.24
C ASN A 19 10.41 8.15 5.26
N GLY A 20 9.47 7.38 5.82
CA GLY A 20 9.74 6.25 6.72
C GLY A 20 9.75 6.61 8.21
N GLU A 21 9.34 7.84 8.56
CA GLU A 21 9.22 8.27 9.96
C GLU A 21 8.00 7.67 10.66
N ARG A 22 7.00 7.21 9.89
CA ARG A 22 5.78 6.58 10.42
C ARG A 22 5.36 5.39 9.58
N SER A 23 4.76 4.37 10.18
CA SER A 23 4.14 3.27 9.44
C SER A 23 2.79 3.69 8.87
N ALA A 24 2.56 3.43 7.59
CA ALA A 24 1.28 3.66 6.94
C ALA A 24 0.28 2.58 7.38
N THR A 25 -0.89 3.00 7.87
CA THR A 25 -1.96 2.05 8.20
C THR A 25 -2.75 1.66 6.97
N LEU A 26 -3.30 0.44 6.95
CA LEU A 26 -4.15 -0.04 5.84
C LEU A 26 -5.32 0.90 5.55
N GLN A 27 -5.86 1.56 6.56
CA GLN A 27 -6.95 2.53 6.43
C GLN A 27 -6.51 3.82 5.72
N GLU A 28 -5.32 4.33 6.04
CA GLU A 28 -4.75 5.49 5.33
C GLU A 28 -4.45 5.14 3.88
N ILE A 29 -3.87 3.96 3.64
CA ILE A 29 -3.54 3.50 2.27
C ILE A 29 -4.81 3.32 1.44
N ALA A 30 -5.85 2.70 2.00
CA ALA A 30 -7.15 2.56 1.35
C ALA A 30 -7.79 3.92 1.04
N THR A 31 -7.68 4.87 1.97
CA THR A 31 -8.19 6.24 1.79
C THR A 31 -7.46 6.97 0.67
N THR A 32 -6.12 6.89 0.63
CA THR A 32 -5.30 7.52 -0.41
C THR A 32 -5.54 6.91 -1.79
N LEU A 33 -5.70 5.59 -1.85
CA LEU A 33 -6.01 4.87 -3.10
C LEU A 33 -7.47 4.99 -3.52
N GLY A 34 -8.36 5.50 -2.66
CA GLY A 34 -9.80 5.48 -2.89
C GLY A 34 -10.36 4.05 -3.00
N THR A 35 -9.68 3.07 -2.42
CA THR A 35 -10.06 1.64 -2.44
C THR A 35 -10.64 1.21 -1.10
N GLY A 36 -11.26 0.03 -1.05
CA GLY A 36 -11.69 -0.55 0.22
C GLY A 36 -10.49 -1.06 1.03
N GLU A 37 -10.56 -0.99 2.37
CA GLU A 37 -9.54 -1.57 3.26
C GLU A 37 -9.27 -3.06 2.97
N LYS A 38 -10.27 -3.78 2.46
CA LYS A 38 -10.13 -5.19 2.05
C LYS A 38 -9.24 -5.36 0.83
N ASP A 39 -9.36 -4.48 -0.16
CA ASP A 39 -8.53 -4.48 -1.36
C ASP A 39 -7.09 -4.01 -1.06
N ALA A 40 -6.95 -2.99 -0.21
CA ALA A 40 -5.65 -2.55 0.30
C ALA A 40 -4.96 -3.68 1.10
N GLY A 41 -5.70 -4.40 1.95
CA GLY A 41 -5.20 -5.55 2.71
C GLY A 41 -4.84 -6.75 1.83
N ALA A 42 -5.61 -7.03 0.79
CA ALA A 42 -5.29 -8.08 -0.18
C ALA A 42 -4.01 -7.76 -0.95
N THR A 43 -3.84 -6.50 -1.36
CA THR A 43 -2.63 -6.01 -2.01
C THR A 43 -1.41 -6.11 -1.07
N ALA A 44 -1.56 -5.72 0.20
CA ALA A 44 -0.52 -5.86 1.22
C ALA A 44 -0.09 -7.32 1.43
N LEU A 45 -1.06 -8.25 1.54
CA LEU A 45 -0.79 -9.68 1.68
C LEU A 45 -0.08 -10.25 0.45
N PHE A 46 -0.48 -9.80 -0.74
CA PHE A 46 0.19 -10.16 -1.99
C PHE A 46 1.64 -9.66 -2.02
N LEU A 47 1.87 -8.40 -1.64
CA LEU A 47 3.18 -7.76 -1.50
C LEU A 47 4.11 -8.51 -0.53
N ILE A 48 3.60 -8.87 0.64
CA ILE A 48 4.33 -9.65 1.65
C ILE A 48 4.65 -11.06 1.12
N GLY A 49 3.69 -11.69 0.43
CA GLY A 49 3.88 -13.01 -0.17
C GLY A 49 4.96 -13.04 -1.26
N GLU A 50 5.08 -11.95 -2.02
CA GLU A 50 6.10 -11.77 -3.06
C GLU A 50 7.45 -11.25 -2.50
N GLY A 51 7.52 -10.88 -1.20
CA GLY A 51 8.75 -10.44 -0.52
C GLY A 51 9.13 -8.98 -0.77
N TYR A 52 8.16 -8.13 -1.13
CA TYR A 52 8.37 -6.70 -1.38
C TYR A 52 8.18 -5.81 -0.14
N LEU A 53 7.56 -6.36 0.92
CA LEU A 53 7.26 -5.73 2.20
C LEU A 53 7.74 -6.66 3.32
#